data_AF-A0A8C2DGY1-F1
#
_entry.id   AF-A0A8C2DGY1-F1
#
_cell.length_a   1.000
_cell.length_b   1.000
_cell.length_c   1.000
_cell.angle_alpha   90.00
_cell.angle_beta   90.00
_cell.angle_gamma   90.00
#
_symmetry.space_group_name_H-M   'P 1'
#
loop_
_entity.id
_entity.type
_entity.pdbx_description
1 polymer ?
#
loop_
_entity_poly.entity_id
_entity_poly.type
_entity_poly.pdbx_seq_one_letter_code
_entity_poly.pdbx_strand_id
1 'polypeptide(L)'
;MLQMPDTCVDKYSCGSNVPLWLNGGHPNVEDGVVTRGVCGHWFNNCCHVQSNPINVKACPGGYYVYEFVMPVNCHLAYCAGRGIFYPFGWAVGDTVNPVVDDGSSSVIQLSSPFLFFGRTYQQIYVNNNGHLTFNQASAEYVPYSFPGYESQDIIAGLWTNLNNSVRGFVSYQQYTSGNVLTRATQDINTHFPNLTFTASQVFVSTWNKVAYSNLTITETSFQVVLISGSNFSFILMNYGDIAVTEQPVQAGYDTINSTHYFVIPGSNHGSFISNLRNSSNVDVPGRWAFRVDSGPRNSILKNHVVGFRVRLSSFSDLTQRGNIEMLLQQMKQELVKYGLPNSVELKLRKLEKIKT
;
A
#
# COMPACT_ATOMS: atom_id res chain seq x y z
N MET A 1 1.70 10.65 10.77
CA MET A 1 1.53 11.98 11.41
C MET A 1 0.34 12.66 10.78
N LEU A 2 -0.32 13.56 11.50
CA LEU A 2 -1.51 14.25 11.00
C LEU A 2 -1.06 15.27 9.94
N GLN A 3 -1.63 15.20 8.74
CA GLN A 3 -1.39 16.12 7.64
C GLN A 3 -2.70 16.44 6.94
N MET A 4 -2.80 17.66 6.42
CA MET A 4 -3.86 18.01 5.49
C MET A 4 -3.62 17.26 4.17
N PRO A 5 -4.65 16.72 3.50
CA PRO A 5 -4.47 16.15 2.16
C PRO A 5 -4.07 17.26 1.19
N ASP A 6 -3.14 16.97 0.28
CA ASP A 6 -2.76 17.85 -0.84
C ASP A 6 -3.29 17.36 -2.19
N THR A 7 -4.24 16.43 -2.13
CA THR A 7 -5.01 15.92 -3.25
C THR A 7 -6.50 16.01 -2.93
N CYS A 8 -7.32 15.92 -3.98
CA CYS A 8 -8.76 16.11 -3.86
C CYS A 8 -9.41 15.07 -2.93
N VAL A 9 -10.23 15.55 -2.00
CA VAL A 9 -10.99 14.73 -1.05
C VAL A 9 -12.45 14.65 -1.50
N ASP A 10 -13.06 13.47 -1.40
CA ASP A 10 -14.47 13.27 -1.77
C ASP A 10 -15.44 14.08 -0.91
N LYS A 11 -16.49 14.63 -1.53
CA LYS A 11 -17.57 15.37 -0.87
C LYS A 11 -18.12 14.60 0.34
N TYR A 12 -18.60 15.34 1.35
CA TYR A 12 -19.13 14.76 2.61
C TYR A 12 -18.10 14.05 3.50
N SER A 13 -16.81 14.40 3.34
CA SER A 13 -15.71 13.91 4.18
C SER A 13 -15.30 14.90 5.26
N CYS A 14 -14.46 14.47 6.21
CA CYS A 14 -13.86 15.34 7.23
C CYS A 14 -14.89 16.08 8.11
N GLY A 15 -16.08 15.50 8.27
CA GLY A 15 -17.18 16.09 9.05
C GLY A 15 -17.87 17.29 8.40
N SER A 16 -17.74 17.47 7.08
CA SER A 16 -18.27 18.62 6.34
C SER A 16 -18.80 18.24 4.97
N ASN A 17 -19.71 19.05 4.40
CA ASN A 17 -20.21 18.87 3.04
C ASN A 17 -19.11 19.13 2.00
N VAL A 18 -18.33 20.20 2.23
CA VAL A 18 -17.22 20.61 1.36
C VAL A 18 -15.91 20.43 2.14
N PRO A 19 -15.17 19.34 1.90
CA PRO A 19 -13.85 19.14 2.51
C PRO A 19 -12.82 20.07 1.87
N LEU A 20 -11.99 20.69 2.71
CA LEU A 20 -10.87 21.53 2.28
C LEU A 20 -9.55 20.75 2.25
N TRP A 21 -8.79 20.93 1.18
CA TRP A 21 -7.50 20.29 0.93
C TRP A 21 -6.48 21.30 0.37
N LEU A 22 -5.18 20.99 0.52
CA LEU A 22 -4.08 21.90 0.27
C LEU A 22 -3.78 21.95 -1.24
N ASN A 23 -3.93 23.12 -1.85
CA ASN A 23 -3.61 23.30 -3.26
C ASN A 23 -2.14 23.75 -3.41
N GLY A 24 -1.34 22.93 -4.10
CA GLY A 24 0.09 23.20 -4.35
C GLY A 24 1.06 22.39 -3.49
N GLY A 25 0.61 21.34 -2.81
CA GLY A 25 1.48 20.41 -2.08
C GLY A 25 2.09 20.98 -0.81
N HIS A 26 2.67 20.09 -0.01
CA HIS A 26 3.39 20.46 1.20
C HIS A 26 4.78 21.04 0.89
N PRO A 27 5.26 22.02 1.69
CA PRO A 27 6.61 22.56 1.54
C PRO A 27 7.70 21.57 1.95
N ASN A 28 8.90 21.92 1.54
CA ASN A 28 10.18 21.40 2.01
C ASN A 28 10.62 22.14 3.30
N VAL A 29 11.41 21.52 4.18
CA VAL A 29 11.94 22.19 5.40
C VAL A 29 12.75 23.45 5.05
N GLU A 30 13.43 23.46 3.90
CA GLU A 30 14.21 24.59 3.39
C GLU A 30 13.34 25.77 2.94
N ASP A 31 12.08 25.51 2.57
CA ASP A 31 11.17 26.56 2.12
C ASP A 31 10.71 27.48 3.28
N GLY A 32 10.91 27.04 4.53
CA GLY A 32 10.45 27.76 5.71
C GLY A 32 8.92 27.80 5.81
N VAL A 33 8.37 28.98 6.16
CA VAL A 33 6.92 29.21 6.18
C VAL A 33 6.48 29.67 4.80
N VAL A 34 5.60 28.89 4.17
CA VAL A 34 5.04 29.23 2.86
C VAL A 34 3.53 29.40 2.94
N THR A 35 2.99 30.28 2.10
CA THR A 35 1.56 30.40 1.90
C THR A 35 1.11 29.42 0.81
N ARG A 36 0.03 28.67 1.08
CA ARG A 36 -0.57 27.73 0.14
C ARG A 36 -2.05 28.02 -0.06
N GLY A 37 -2.52 27.85 -1.29
CA GLY A 37 -3.93 27.91 -1.61
C GLY A 37 -4.69 26.74 -0.98
N VAL A 38 -6.00 26.92 -0.77
CA VAL A 38 -6.85 25.88 -0.21
C VAL A 38 -8.08 25.73 -1.11
N CYS A 39 -8.32 24.49 -1.56
CA CYS A 39 -9.42 24.15 -2.44
C CYS A 39 -10.48 23.35 -1.68
N GLY A 40 -11.74 23.52 -2.07
CA GLY A 40 -12.89 22.74 -1.59
C GLY A 40 -13.57 22.00 -2.73
N HIS A 41 -13.80 20.69 -2.54
CA HIS A 41 -14.48 19.86 -3.52
C HIS A 41 -15.99 20.01 -3.42
N TRP A 42 -16.61 20.52 -4.49
CA TRP A 42 -18.07 20.60 -4.61
C TRP A 42 -18.52 20.34 -6.05
N PHE A 43 -19.78 19.92 -6.22
CA PHE A 43 -20.29 19.38 -7.49
C PHE A 43 -19.36 18.30 -8.06
N ASN A 44 -18.80 18.49 -9.26
CA ASN A 44 -17.83 17.60 -9.88
C ASN A 44 -16.48 18.30 -10.09
N ASN A 45 -16.18 19.34 -9.29
CA ASN A 45 -14.94 20.08 -9.37
C ASN A 45 -14.22 20.08 -8.01
N CYS A 46 -13.03 19.49 -7.99
CA CYS A 46 -12.17 19.36 -6.82
C CYS A 46 -11.72 20.70 -6.22
N CYS A 47 -11.71 21.78 -7.00
CA CYS A 47 -11.45 23.13 -6.53
C CYS A 47 -12.58 24.06 -6.95
N HIS A 48 -13.83 23.65 -6.70
CA HIS A 48 -14.99 24.51 -6.94
C HIS A 48 -15.00 25.71 -6.00
N VAL A 49 -14.65 25.48 -4.73
CA VAL A 49 -14.57 26.53 -3.71
C VAL A 49 -13.11 26.87 -3.47
N GLN A 50 -12.76 28.15 -3.60
CA GLN A 50 -11.46 28.66 -3.15
C GLN A 50 -11.63 29.22 -1.74
N SER A 51 -10.92 28.64 -0.77
CA SER A 51 -10.87 29.17 0.59
C SER A 51 -9.70 30.14 0.73
N ASN A 52 -9.67 30.86 1.85
CA ASN A 52 -8.53 31.69 2.21
C ASN A 52 -7.27 30.83 2.28
N PRO A 53 -6.13 31.32 1.73
CA PRO A 53 -4.87 30.61 1.82
C PRO A 53 -4.41 30.50 3.27
N ILE A 54 -3.59 29.49 3.55
CA ILE A 54 -3.04 29.22 4.89
C ILE A 54 -1.52 29.25 4.83
N ASN A 55 -0.89 29.52 5.98
CA ASN A 55 0.55 29.30 6.11
C ASN A 55 0.82 27.86 6.55
N VAL A 56 1.83 27.25 5.95
CA VAL A 56 2.28 25.90 6.29
C VAL A 56 3.80 25.89 6.31
N LYS A 57 4.39 25.15 7.26
CA LYS A 57 5.81 24.86 7.29
C LYS A 57 6.08 23.38 7.50
N ALA A 58 7.11 22.87 6.84
CA ALA A 58 7.66 21.55 7.13
C ALA A 58 8.66 21.67 8.28
N CYS A 59 8.63 20.71 9.21
CA CYS A 59 9.52 20.67 10.35
C CYS A 59 10.46 19.46 10.28
N PRO A 60 11.71 19.59 10.80
CA PRO A 60 12.57 18.44 11.04
C PRO A 60 11.82 17.36 11.82
N GLY A 61 11.89 16.10 11.36
CA GLY A 61 11.11 15.00 11.92
C GLY A 61 9.84 14.64 11.13
N GLY A 62 9.61 15.27 9.97
CA GLY A 62 8.65 14.79 8.96
C GLY A 62 7.19 15.16 9.22
N TYR A 63 6.93 16.21 10.00
CA TYR A 63 5.57 16.73 10.24
C TYR A 63 5.44 18.15 9.72
N TYR A 64 4.17 18.58 9.58
CA TYR A 64 3.82 19.91 9.13
C TYR A 64 3.11 20.67 10.23
N VAL A 65 3.32 21.98 10.28
CA VAL A 65 2.58 22.90 11.13
C VAL A 65 1.77 23.81 10.21
N TYR A 66 0.46 23.87 10.45
CA TYR A 66 -0.49 24.66 9.68
C TYR A 66 -1.03 25.80 10.54
N GLU A 67 -1.05 27.00 9.98
CA GLU A 67 -1.75 28.16 10.53
C GLU A 67 -3.08 28.27 9.79
N PHE A 68 -4.11 27.58 10.29
CA PHE A 68 -5.44 27.62 9.70
C PHE A 68 -6.13 28.96 9.96
N VAL A 69 -6.85 29.43 8.95
CA VAL A 69 -7.71 30.60 9.03
C VAL A 69 -9.18 30.16 9.00
N MET A 70 -10.10 31.02 9.44
CA MET A 70 -11.52 30.66 9.41
C MET A 70 -11.99 30.45 7.95
N PRO A 71 -12.64 29.31 7.62
CA PRO A 71 -13.21 29.09 6.30
C PRO A 71 -14.28 30.14 5.97
N VAL A 72 -14.44 30.45 4.69
CA VAL A 72 -15.35 31.51 4.21
C VAL A 72 -16.84 31.19 4.41
N ASN A 73 -17.20 29.93 4.67
CA ASN A 73 -18.59 29.44 4.81
C ASN A 73 -18.68 28.33 5.87
N CYS A 74 -19.87 28.13 6.44
CA CYS A 74 -20.12 27.16 7.52
C CYS A 74 -20.12 25.69 7.09
N HIS A 75 -20.21 25.40 5.78
CA HIS A 75 -20.19 24.05 5.22
C HIS A 75 -18.81 23.62 4.74
N LEU A 76 -17.75 24.30 5.20
CA LEU A 76 -16.34 24.03 4.86
C LEU A 76 -15.59 23.56 6.11
N ALA A 77 -14.74 22.55 5.99
CA ALA A 77 -13.83 22.15 7.06
C ALA A 77 -12.49 21.67 6.50
N TYR A 78 -11.40 22.01 7.19
CA TYR A 78 -10.07 21.47 6.88
C TYR A 78 -10.02 19.98 7.13
N CYS A 79 -9.68 19.22 6.10
CA CYS A 79 -9.30 17.84 6.28
C CYS A 79 -7.93 17.77 6.95
N ALA A 80 -7.81 16.94 7.97
CA ALA A 80 -6.53 16.57 8.54
C ALA A 80 -6.61 15.11 8.95
N GLY A 81 -5.67 14.30 8.49
CA GLY A 81 -5.68 12.86 8.71
C GLY A 81 -4.26 12.32 8.76
N ARG A 82 -4.11 11.08 9.23
CA ARG A 82 -2.82 10.41 9.07
C ARG A 82 -2.65 10.11 7.58
N GLY A 83 -1.66 10.73 6.94
CA GLY A 83 -1.27 10.40 5.57
C GLY A 83 -0.94 8.92 5.46
N ILE A 84 -1.35 8.27 4.37
CA ILE A 84 -1.15 6.83 4.19
C ILE A 84 0.33 6.44 4.17
N PHE A 85 1.15 7.32 3.60
CA PHE A 85 2.60 7.16 3.53
C PHE A 85 3.27 7.37 4.89
N TYR A 86 4.28 6.53 5.14
CA TYR A 86 5.31 6.78 6.12
C TYR A 86 6.16 7.99 5.66
N PRO A 87 6.81 8.73 6.58
CA PRO A 87 7.62 9.87 6.18
C PRO A 87 8.68 9.48 5.15
N PHE A 88 8.88 10.33 4.15
CA PHE A 88 9.84 10.14 3.07
C PHE A 88 10.35 11.49 2.55
N GLY A 89 11.40 11.44 1.75
CA GLY A 89 12.07 12.60 1.16
C GLY A 89 13.25 13.11 1.99
N TRP A 90 13.98 14.06 1.41
CA TRP A 90 15.23 14.60 1.95
C TRP A 90 15.09 15.16 3.39
N ALA A 91 13.93 15.73 3.74
CA ALA A 91 13.65 16.29 5.07
C ALA A 91 13.67 15.27 6.22
N VAL A 92 13.54 13.98 5.91
CA VAL A 92 13.66 12.88 6.89
C VAL A 92 14.91 12.02 6.64
N GLY A 93 15.83 12.51 5.81
CA GLY A 93 17.14 11.91 5.57
C GLY A 93 17.14 10.77 4.57
N ASP A 94 16.11 10.64 3.73
CA ASP A 94 16.06 9.59 2.71
C ASP A 94 17.27 9.65 1.78
N THR A 95 17.77 8.47 1.41
CA THR A 95 18.69 8.32 0.28
C THR A 95 17.88 8.20 -1.00
N VAL A 96 18.25 8.98 -2.03
CA VAL A 96 17.59 8.96 -3.34
C VAL A 96 18.34 8.01 -4.27
N ASN A 97 17.61 7.17 -4.99
CA ASN A 97 18.16 6.31 -6.04
C ASN A 97 18.79 7.14 -7.18
N PRO A 98 19.71 6.55 -7.96
CA PRO A 98 20.19 7.16 -9.19
C PRO A 98 19.03 7.57 -10.11
N VAL A 99 19.13 8.77 -10.67
CA VAL A 99 18.19 9.34 -11.65
C VAL A 99 18.55 8.78 -13.02
N VAL A 100 18.07 7.58 -13.31
CA VAL A 100 18.39 6.82 -14.52
C VAL A 100 17.26 5.86 -14.85
N ASP A 101 16.95 5.72 -16.14
CA ASP A 101 15.98 4.74 -16.61
C ASP A 101 16.42 3.31 -16.28
N ASP A 102 15.47 2.44 -15.95
CA ASP A 102 15.69 1.04 -15.56
C ASP A 102 16.75 0.82 -14.47
N GLY A 103 17.01 1.84 -13.65
CA GLY A 103 18.02 1.82 -12.61
C GLY A 103 17.63 1.07 -11.34
N SER A 104 18.61 0.90 -10.46
CA SER A 104 18.40 0.40 -9.10
C SER A 104 19.40 1.06 -8.14
N SER A 105 19.14 0.95 -6.85
CA SER A 105 20.10 1.33 -5.81
C SER A 105 21.38 0.48 -5.90
N SER A 106 22.47 0.97 -5.31
CA SER A 106 23.54 0.08 -4.86
C SER A 106 23.01 -0.89 -3.80
N VAL A 107 23.82 -1.88 -3.39
CA VAL A 107 23.45 -2.76 -2.27
C VAL A 107 23.18 -1.93 -1.01
N ILE A 108 22.01 -2.15 -0.39
CA ILE A 108 21.64 -1.50 0.86
C ILE A 108 21.76 -2.54 1.97
N GLN A 109 22.72 -2.35 2.88
CA GLN A 109 22.85 -3.20 4.06
C GLN A 109 21.72 -2.88 5.03
N LEU A 110 20.94 -3.89 5.39
CA LEU A 110 19.87 -3.75 6.36
C LEU A 110 20.48 -3.67 7.77
N SER A 111 20.02 -2.71 8.56
CA SER A 111 20.47 -2.49 9.94
C SER A 111 20.18 -3.69 10.86
N SER A 112 19.26 -4.56 10.44
CA SER A 112 18.97 -5.85 11.03
C SER A 112 18.50 -6.79 9.92
N PRO A 113 18.74 -8.11 10.05
CA PRO A 113 18.21 -9.06 9.08
C PRO A 113 16.68 -9.01 8.99
N PHE A 114 16.15 -9.10 7.78
CA PHE A 114 14.72 -9.19 7.48
C PHE A 114 14.34 -10.62 7.14
N LEU A 115 13.30 -11.15 7.80
CA LEU A 115 12.82 -12.51 7.60
C LEU A 115 11.70 -12.51 6.56
N PHE A 116 11.95 -13.09 5.39
CA PHE A 116 11.01 -13.18 4.29
C PHE A 116 10.78 -14.65 3.92
N PHE A 117 9.61 -15.16 4.29
CA PHE A 117 9.19 -16.54 4.14
C PHE A 117 10.30 -17.56 4.50
N GLY A 118 10.86 -17.40 5.71
CA GLY A 118 11.85 -18.34 6.27
C GLY A 118 13.27 -18.14 5.76
N ARG A 119 13.48 -17.24 4.80
CA ARG A 119 14.80 -16.79 4.37
C ARG A 119 15.13 -15.48 5.07
N THR A 120 16.36 -15.38 5.54
CA THR A 120 16.84 -14.19 6.24
C THR A 120 17.75 -13.39 5.32
N TYR A 121 17.40 -12.13 5.09
CA TYR A 121 18.13 -11.23 4.21
C TYR A 121 18.81 -10.13 5.01
N GLN A 122 20.08 -9.88 4.73
CA GLN A 122 20.88 -8.82 5.36
C GLN A 122 21.04 -7.60 4.44
N GLN A 123 20.54 -7.69 3.21
CA GLN A 123 20.67 -6.65 2.22
C GLN A 123 19.40 -6.58 1.38
N ILE A 124 19.21 -5.44 0.72
CA ILE A 124 18.09 -5.19 -0.19
C ILE A 124 18.52 -4.24 -1.31
N TYR A 125 17.79 -4.27 -2.41
CA TYR A 125 17.92 -3.34 -3.53
C TYR A 125 16.56 -2.73 -3.82
N VAL A 126 16.53 -1.42 -4.04
CA VAL A 126 15.33 -0.67 -4.44
C VAL A 126 15.44 -0.38 -5.92
N ASN A 127 14.55 -0.94 -6.74
CA ASN A 127 14.59 -0.76 -8.19
C ASN A 127 13.67 0.39 -8.65
N ASN A 128 14.08 1.15 -9.67
CA ASN A 128 13.32 2.30 -10.17
C ASN A 128 11.95 1.92 -10.75
N ASN A 129 11.81 0.70 -11.28
CA ASN A 129 10.60 0.10 -11.84
C ASN A 129 9.61 -0.47 -10.81
N GLY A 130 9.80 -0.21 -9.51
CA GLY A 130 8.73 -0.40 -8.51
C GLY A 130 8.75 -1.69 -7.71
N HIS A 131 9.88 -2.42 -7.73
CA HIS A 131 10.08 -3.63 -6.95
C HIS A 131 11.35 -3.59 -6.10
N LEU A 132 11.40 -4.53 -5.15
CA LEU A 132 12.55 -4.81 -4.29
C LEU A 132 13.05 -6.22 -4.57
N THR A 133 14.37 -6.37 -4.59
CA THR A 133 15.08 -7.66 -4.65
C THR A 133 16.09 -7.72 -3.50
N PHE A 134 16.53 -8.93 -3.15
CA PHE A 134 17.45 -9.12 -2.03
C PHE A 134 18.87 -9.56 -2.44
N ASN A 135 19.00 -10.27 -3.55
CA ASN A 135 20.29 -10.87 -3.92
C ASN A 135 21.14 -9.96 -4.81
N GLN A 136 20.52 -9.26 -5.76
CA GLN A 136 21.21 -8.41 -6.72
C GLN A 136 20.33 -7.25 -7.18
N ALA A 137 20.95 -6.18 -7.69
CA ALA A 137 20.28 -5.14 -8.43
C ALA A 137 19.59 -5.73 -9.68
N SER A 138 18.49 -5.11 -10.09
CA SER A 138 17.69 -5.49 -11.25
C SER A 138 17.61 -4.32 -12.21
N ALA A 139 17.43 -4.59 -13.51
CA ALA A 139 17.03 -3.61 -14.52
C ALA A 139 15.69 -3.98 -15.19
N GLU A 140 15.03 -5.03 -14.71
CA GLU A 140 13.78 -5.51 -15.29
C GLU A 140 12.64 -4.50 -15.16
N TYR A 141 12.01 -4.15 -16.27
CA TYR A 141 10.87 -3.22 -16.35
C TYR A 141 9.56 -3.86 -16.78
N VAL A 142 9.61 -5.07 -17.35
CA VAL A 142 8.42 -5.84 -17.71
C VAL A 142 8.15 -6.87 -16.60
N PRO A 143 7.04 -6.76 -15.87
CA PRO A 143 6.69 -7.73 -14.86
C PRO A 143 6.32 -9.08 -15.48
N TYR A 144 6.69 -10.17 -14.80
CA TYR A 144 6.06 -11.47 -14.98
C TYR A 144 4.84 -11.61 -14.06
N SER A 145 3.90 -12.47 -14.46
CA SER A 145 2.72 -12.80 -13.64
C SER A 145 3.11 -13.65 -12.44
N PHE A 146 2.62 -13.33 -11.25
CA PHE A 146 2.78 -14.24 -10.09
C PHE A 146 1.67 -15.31 -10.09
N PRO A 147 2.00 -16.59 -9.79
CA PRO A 147 3.35 -17.09 -9.51
C PRO A 147 4.21 -17.22 -10.78
N GLY A 148 5.46 -16.76 -10.71
CA GLY A 148 6.43 -16.82 -11.81
C GLY A 148 7.34 -18.05 -11.78
N TYR A 149 7.43 -18.75 -10.64
CA TYR A 149 8.33 -19.88 -10.39
C TYR A 149 9.82 -19.55 -10.63
N GLU A 150 10.18 -18.30 -10.38
CA GLU A 150 11.52 -17.78 -10.62
C GLU A 150 12.54 -18.15 -9.53
N SER A 151 13.81 -17.87 -9.78
CA SER A 151 14.94 -18.17 -8.88
C SER A 151 15.25 -17.05 -7.86
N GLN A 152 14.40 -16.04 -7.74
CA GLN A 152 14.59 -14.91 -6.81
C GLN A 152 13.34 -14.59 -5.98
N ASP A 153 13.56 -14.08 -4.77
CA ASP A 153 12.53 -13.47 -3.93
C ASP A 153 12.34 -12.00 -4.38
N ILE A 154 11.09 -11.59 -4.61
CA ILE A 154 10.73 -10.25 -5.08
C ILE A 154 9.54 -9.69 -4.29
N ILE A 155 9.59 -8.38 -4.01
CA ILE A 155 8.45 -7.62 -3.50
C ILE A 155 8.12 -6.54 -4.53
N ALA A 156 7.02 -6.70 -5.24
CA ALA A 156 6.55 -5.74 -6.24
C ALA A 156 5.56 -4.76 -5.60
N GLY A 157 6.03 -3.54 -5.29
CA GLY A 157 5.14 -2.48 -4.81
C GLY A 157 4.17 -2.06 -5.92
N LEU A 158 4.71 -1.78 -7.10
CA LEU A 158 3.99 -1.60 -8.36
C LEU A 158 5.00 -1.79 -9.50
N TRP A 159 5.27 -3.04 -9.85
CA TRP A 159 6.28 -3.37 -10.85
C TRP A 159 5.78 -3.11 -12.27
N THR A 160 6.40 -2.14 -12.95
CA THR A 160 6.08 -1.72 -14.32
C THR A 160 7.19 -0.78 -14.85
N ASN A 161 7.11 -0.33 -16.09
CA ASN A 161 8.13 0.50 -16.73
C ASN A 161 8.03 1.98 -16.28
N LEU A 162 8.60 2.26 -15.11
CA LEU A 162 8.68 3.57 -14.46
C LEU A 162 10.02 4.23 -14.76
N ASN A 163 10.00 5.54 -15.00
CA ASN A 163 11.19 6.29 -15.35
C ASN A 163 11.33 7.54 -14.47
N ASN A 164 12.21 7.43 -13.46
CA ASN A 164 12.53 8.55 -12.57
C ASN A 164 13.48 9.58 -13.20
N SER A 165 14.10 9.31 -14.36
CA SER A 165 14.89 10.30 -15.09
C SER A 165 14.02 11.35 -15.79
N VAL A 166 12.74 11.01 -16.02
CA VAL A 166 11.75 11.91 -16.61
C VAL A 166 11.05 12.74 -15.54
N ARG A 167 10.55 12.10 -14.47
CA ARG A 167 9.78 12.76 -13.42
C ARG A 167 9.82 11.98 -12.11
N GLY A 168 9.73 12.71 -11.01
CA GLY A 168 9.61 12.14 -9.67
C GLY A 168 10.96 11.62 -9.16
N PHE A 169 10.91 10.88 -8.07
CA PHE A 169 12.09 10.27 -7.50
C PHE A 169 11.75 8.97 -6.77
N VAL A 170 12.77 8.12 -6.64
CA VAL A 170 12.72 6.90 -5.84
C VAL A 170 13.67 7.08 -4.68
N SER A 171 13.21 6.79 -3.47
CA SER A 171 13.96 7.09 -2.24
C SER A 171 13.70 6.04 -1.18
N TYR A 172 14.64 5.90 -0.24
CA TYR A 172 14.51 4.95 0.85
C TYR A 172 15.21 5.42 2.11
N GLN A 173 14.75 4.91 3.25
CA GLN A 173 15.33 5.18 4.57
C GLN A 173 15.11 4.02 5.54
N GLN A 174 16.05 3.87 6.46
CA GLN A 174 15.98 2.93 7.58
C GLN A 174 15.78 3.65 8.90
N TYR A 175 14.94 3.07 9.75
CA TYR A 175 14.64 3.60 11.07
C TYR A 175 14.83 2.51 12.12
N THR A 176 15.56 2.85 13.17
CA THR A 176 15.79 2.00 14.37
C THR A 176 15.29 2.66 15.66
N SER A 177 14.76 3.89 15.56
CA SER A 177 14.21 4.66 16.67
C SER A 177 13.21 5.72 16.18
N GLY A 178 12.51 6.37 17.12
CA GLY A 178 11.62 7.50 16.83
C GLY A 178 10.19 7.14 16.41
N ASN A 179 9.44 8.16 16.01
CA ASN A 179 7.99 8.07 15.77
C ASN A 179 7.59 7.10 14.66
N VAL A 180 8.51 6.79 13.74
CA VAL A 180 8.28 5.80 12.67
C VAL A 180 8.05 4.40 13.25
N LEU A 181 8.86 3.99 14.25
CA LEU A 181 8.68 2.69 14.92
C LEU A 181 7.41 2.67 15.77
N THR A 182 7.07 3.77 16.44
CA THR A 182 5.81 3.89 17.18
C THR A 182 4.61 3.72 16.26
N ARG A 183 4.64 4.37 15.08
CA ARG A 183 3.60 4.21 14.05
C ARG A 183 3.54 2.78 13.54
N ALA A 184 4.67 2.18 13.17
CA ALA A 184 4.73 0.80 12.70
C ALA A 184 4.17 -0.19 13.72
N THR A 185 4.52 0.00 14.99
CA THR A 185 3.99 -0.79 16.11
C THR A 185 2.47 -0.66 16.21
N GLN A 186 1.93 0.56 16.14
CA GLN A 186 0.49 0.80 16.18
C GLN A 186 -0.24 0.21 14.98
N ASP A 187 0.30 0.40 13.77
CA ASP A 187 -0.29 -0.09 12.53
C ASP A 187 -0.37 -1.63 12.56
N ILE A 188 0.73 -2.31 12.89
CA ILE A 188 0.75 -3.78 12.97
C ILE A 188 -0.17 -4.32 14.07
N ASN A 189 -0.14 -3.76 15.29
CA ASN A 189 -1.03 -4.24 16.36
C ASN A 189 -2.52 -4.00 16.05
N THR A 190 -2.84 -2.92 15.32
CA THR A 190 -4.20 -2.66 14.82
C THR A 190 -4.64 -3.70 13.80
N HIS A 191 -3.77 -4.02 12.83
CA HIS A 191 -4.10 -4.91 11.71
C HIS A 191 -4.01 -6.40 12.06
N PHE A 192 -3.20 -6.75 13.07
CA PHE A 192 -2.99 -8.12 13.54
C PHE A 192 -3.27 -8.23 15.04
N PRO A 193 -4.53 -8.07 15.49
CA PRO A 193 -4.89 -7.93 16.90
C PRO A 193 -4.61 -9.18 17.77
N ASN A 194 -4.37 -10.33 17.13
CA ASN A 194 -4.01 -11.57 17.82
C ASN A 194 -2.51 -11.68 18.12
N LEU A 195 -1.71 -10.66 17.81
CA LEU A 195 -0.29 -10.58 18.09
C LEU A 195 -0.01 -9.44 19.07
N THR A 196 1.09 -9.56 19.81
CA THR A 196 1.69 -8.45 20.56
C THR A 196 3.02 -8.14 19.90
N PHE A 197 3.06 -7.06 19.14
CA PHE A 197 4.21 -6.68 18.34
C PHE A 197 4.81 -5.36 18.82
N THR A 198 6.12 -5.21 18.66
CA THR A 198 6.84 -3.94 18.83
C THR A 198 7.89 -3.88 17.72
N ALA A 199 7.80 -2.85 16.87
CA ALA A 199 8.76 -2.64 15.81
C ALA A 199 10.10 -2.23 16.41
N SER A 200 11.17 -2.92 16.00
CA SER A 200 12.55 -2.51 16.28
C SER A 200 13.24 -1.95 15.04
N GLN A 201 12.67 -2.20 13.85
CA GLN A 201 13.25 -1.82 12.57
C GLN A 201 12.14 -1.51 11.56
N VAL A 202 12.34 -0.44 10.79
CA VAL A 202 11.46 -0.08 9.68
C VAL A 202 12.32 0.36 8.49
N PHE A 203 12.15 -0.27 7.33
CA PHE A 203 12.71 0.16 6.06
C PHE A 203 11.57 0.72 5.21
N VAL A 204 11.67 1.98 4.80
CA VAL A 204 10.68 2.64 3.93
C VAL A 204 11.31 2.83 2.57
N SER A 205 10.63 2.41 1.50
CA SER A 205 10.95 2.76 0.11
C SER A 205 9.75 3.45 -0.51
N THR A 206 10.01 4.54 -1.25
CA THR A 206 9.00 5.41 -1.82
C THR A 206 9.32 5.72 -3.27
N TRP A 207 8.35 5.50 -4.13
CA TRP A 207 8.29 6.05 -5.48
C TRP A 207 7.32 7.21 -5.41
N ASN A 208 7.83 8.44 -5.56
CA ASN A 208 7.02 9.64 -5.43
C ASN A 208 6.92 10.36 -6.78
N LYS A 209 5.69 10.45 -7.30
CA LYS A 209 5.35 11.11 -8.56
C LYS A 209 6.20 10.65 -9.76
N VAL A 210 6.54 9.36 -9.78
CA VAL A 210 7.34 8.78 -10.86
C VAL A 210 6.45 8.61 -12.09
N ALA A 211 6.94 9.02 -13.26
CA ALA A 211 6.23 8.85 -14.52
C ALA A 211 6.50 7.46 -15.12
N TYR A 212 5.63 7.00 -16.02
CA TYR A 212 5.96 5.87 -16.90
C TYR A 212 6.94 6.31 -18.00
N SER A 213 7.83 5.43 -18.45
CA SER A 213 8.90 5.78 -19.41
C SER A 213 8.38 6.45 -20.70
N ASN A 214 7.23 6.02 -21.22
CA ASN A 214 6.61 6.61 -22.41
C ASN A 214 5.48 7.63 -22.12
N LEU A 215 5.18 7.94 -20.85
CA LEU A 215 4.08 8.83 -20.46
C LEU A 215 4.56 9.90 -19.46
N THR A 216 5.33 10.86 -19.95
CA THR A 216 6.13 11.81 -19.14
C THR A 216 5.32 12.75 -18.23
N ILE A 217 4.03 12.94 -18.49
CA ILE A 217 3.13 13.78 -17.70
C ILE A 217 2.45 13.03 -16.54
N THR A 218 2.63 11.71 -16.46
CA THR A 218 1.99 10.88 -15.44
C THR A 218 2.69 11.03 -14.09
N GLU A 219 1.92 10.88 -13.02
CA GLU A 219 2.44 10.83 -11.65
C GLU A 219 1.89 9.58 -10.96
N THR A 220 2.80 8.73 -10.51
CA THR A 220 2.47 7.53 -9.74
C THR A 220 3.25 7.55 -8.43
N SER A 221 2.53 7.41 -7.31
CA SER A 221 3.10 7.44 -5.97
C SER A 221 2.68 6.24 -5.12
N PHE A 222 3.65 5.53 -4.56
CA PHE A 222 3.42 4.39 -3.67
C PHE A 222 4.64 4.13 -2.77
N GLN A 223 4.44 3.31 -1.74
CA GLN A 223 5.48 2.89 -0.81
C GLN A 223 5.44 1.39 -0.55
N VAL A 224 6.63 0.82 -0.35
CA VAL A 224 6.81 -0.48 0.30
C VAL A 224 7.55 -0.27 1.62
N VAL A 225 6.96 -0.74 2.72
CA VAL A 225 7.49 -0.60 4.08
C VAL A 225 7.74 -1.99 4.66
N LEU A 226 9.00 -2.31 4.96
CA LEU A 226 9.37 -3.52 5.68
C LEU A 226 9.46 -3.21 7.16
N ILE A 227 8.75 -3.97 7.99
CA ILE A 227 8.67 -3.76 9.43
C ILE A 227 9.10 -5.05 10.11
N SER A 228 10.06 -5.00 11.04
CA SER A 228 10.47 -6.17 11.82
C SER A 228 10.66 -5.86 13.30
N GLY A 229 10.55 -6.92 14.11
CA GLY A 229 10.69 -6.86 15.56
C GLY A 229 10.26 -8.18 16.21
N SER A 230 10.96 -8.60 17.27
CA SER A 230 10.65 -9.82 18.04
C SER A 230 10.38 -11.07 17.17
N ASN A 231 11.20 -11.29 16.13
CA ASN A 231 11.09 -12.35 15.11
C ASN A 231 9.89 -12.27 14.15
N PHE A 232 9.09 -11.22 14.21
CA PHE A 232 8.07 -10.96 13.20
C PHE A 232 8.62 -10.08 12.09
N SER A 233 8.06 -10.24 10.90
CA SER A 233 8.39 -9.46 9.72
C SER A 233 7.11 -9.24 8.94
N PHE A 234 6.89 -7.99 8.54
CA PHE A 234 5.70 -7.55 7.84
C PHE A 234 6.10 -6.68 6.64
N ILE A 235 5.23 -6.69 5.64
CA ILE A 235 5.29 -5.78 4.50
C ILE A 235 4.01 -4.97 4.53
N LEU A 236 4.13 -3.63 4.48
CA LEU A 236 3.04 -2.76 4.11
C LEU A 236 3.28 -2.23 2.71
N MET A 237 2.25 -2.25 1.86
CA MET A 237 2.23 -1.52 0.59
C MET A 237 1.20 -0.41 0.73
N ASN A 238 1.61 0.82 0.52
CA ASN A 238 0.75 1.99 0.57
C ASN A 238 0.65 2.59 -0.83
N TYR A 239 -0.55 2.94 -1.26
CA TYR A 239 -0.83 3.50 -2.57
C TYR A 239 -1.44 4.89 -2.42
N GLY A 240 -0.80 5.87 -3.05
CA GLY A 240 -1.32 7.22 -3.21
C GLY A 240 -2.03 7.34 -4.55
N ASP A 241 -1.88 8.48 -5.21
CA ASP A 241 -2.35 8.62 -6.59
C ASP A 241 -1.46 7.82 -7.56
N ILE A 242 -2.12 6.99 -8.37
CA ILE A 242 -1.49 6.14 -9.39
C ILE A 242 -2.14 6.48 -10.71
N ALA A 243 -1.35 6.99 -11.66
CA ALA A 243 -1.81 7.20 -13.02
C ALA A 243 -2.13 5.87 -13.71
N VAL A 244 -3.20 5.81 -14.49
CA VAL A 244 -3.52 4.62 -15.29
C VAL A 244 -2.50 4.45 -16.43
N THR A 245 -2.32 3.22 -16.89
CA THR A 245 -1.40 2.89 -17.99
C THR A 245 -1.91 1.70 -18.80
N GLU A 246 -1.41 1.51 -20.01
CA GLU A 246 -1.64 0.29 -20.80
C GLU A 246 -0.47 -0.71 -20.67
N GLN A 247 0.58 -0.32 -19.96
CA GLN A 247 1.73 -1.18 -19.71
C GLN A 247 1.36 -2.37 -18.81
N PRO A 248 2.07 -3.51 -18.92
CA PRO A 248 1.97 -4.57 -17.93
C PRO A 248 2.35 -4.05 -16.53
N VAL A 249 1.59 -4.45 -15.53
CA VAL A 249 1.78 -4.05 -14.13
C VAL A 249 1.60 -5.26 -13.24
N GLN A 250 2.34 -5.31 -12.13
CA GLN A 250 2.19 -6.35 -11.12
C GLN A 250 2.41 -5.76 -9.72
N ALA A 251 1.52 -6.05 -8.76
CA ALA A 251 1.74 -5.70 -7.36
C ALA A 251 1.49 -6.89 -6.42
N GLY A 252 2.32 -7.00 -5.38
CA GLY A 252 2.33 -8.11 -4.44
C GLY A 252 3.74 -8.64 -4.20
N TYR A 253 3.87 -9.95 -4.02
CA TYR A 253 5.18 -10.57 -3.82
C TYR A 253 5.20 -11.98 -4.39
N ASP A 254 6.41 -12.45 -4.71
CA ASP A 254 6.66 -13.81 -5.14
C ASP A 254 7.99 -14.28 -4.54
N THR A 255 8.07 -15.57 -4.23
CA THR A 255 9.28 -16.15 -3.65
C THR A 255 9.97 -17.07 -4.65
N ILE A 256 11.21 -17.45 -4.37
CA ILE A 256 11.95 -18.46 -5.10
C ILE A 256 11.07 -19.73 -5.23
N ASN A 257 10.91 -20.21 -6.46
CA ASN A 257 10.03 -21.31 -6.86
C ASN A 257 8.54 -21.11 -6.50
N SER A 258 8.12 -19.87 -6.25
CA SER A 258 6.77 -19.46 -5.86
C SER A 258 6.15 -20.27 -4.72
N THR A 259 6.97 -20.69 -3.75
CA THR A 259 6.49 -21.40 -2.56
C THR A 259 5.46 -20.60 -1.76
N HIS A 260 5.58 -19.28 -1.80
CA HIS A 260 4.63 -18.30 -1.30
C HIS A 260 4.57 -17.16 -2.32
N TYR A 261 3.36 -16.70 -2.65
CA TYR A 261 3.14 -15.55 -3.51
C TYR A 261 1.80 -14.90 -3.20
N PHE A 262 1.63 -13.65 -3.61
CA PHE A 262 0.36 -12.95 -3.57
C PHE A 262 0.28 -11.94 -4.70
N VAL A 263 -0.89 -11.85 -5.33
CA VAL A 263 -1.21 -10.82 -6.32
C VAL A 263 -2.28 -9.92 -5.72
N ILE A 264 -2.02 -8.61 -5.63
CA ILE A 264 -3.05 -7.68 -5.18
C ILE A 264 -4.18 -7.65 -6.24
N PRO A 265 -5.44 -7.93 -5.86
CA PRO A 265 -6.56 -7.91 -6.80
C PRO A 265 -6.65 -6.59 -7.57
N GLY A 266 -6.74 -6.67 -8.90
CA GLY A 266 -6.80 -5.49 -9.78
C GLY A 266 -5.46 -4.80 -10.04
N SER A 267 -4.34 -5.35 -9.54
CA SER A 267 -2.99 -4.80 -9.78
C SER A 267 -2.32 -5.29 -11.07
N ASN A 268 -2.91 -6.28 -11.75
CA ASN A 268 -2.33 -6.92 -12.94
C ASN A 268 -2.81 -6.34 -14.27
N HIS A 269 -3.48 -5.18 -14.24
CA HIS A 269 -4.00 -4.53 -15.44
C HIS A 269 -3.99 -3.00 -15.27
N GLY A 270 -3.14 -2.31 -16.04
CA GLY A 270 -2.83 -0.89 -15.87
C GLY A 270 -4.04 0.07 -15.95
N SER A 271 -5.15 -0.33 -16.57
CA SER A 271 -6.38 0.49 -16.59
C SER A 271 -7.12 0.55 -15.26
N PHE A 272 -6.86 -0.38 -14.32
CA PHE A 272 -7.56 -0.48 -13.04
C PHE A 272 -6.71 -0.18 -11.82
N ILE A 273 -5.39 0.00 -11.98
CA ILE A 273 -4.45 0.19 -10.86
C ILE A 273 -4.68 1.50 -10.08
N SER A 274 -5.35 2.49 -10.66
CA SER A 274 -5.77 3.69 -9.92
C SER A 274 -6.68 3.36 -8.73
N ASN A 275 -7.40 2.22 -8.78
CA ASN A 275 -8.22 1.75 -7.66
C ASN A 275 -7.39 1.21 -6.48
N LEU A 276 -6.08 0.97 -6.65
CA LEU A 276 -5.23 0.52 -5.54
C LEU A 276 -5.24 1.51 -4.38
N ARG A 277 -5.39 2.81 -4.65
CA ARG A 277 -5.54 3.87 -3.63
C ARG A 277 -6.77 3.69 -2.73
N ASN A 278 -7.76 2.92 -3.18
CA ASN A 278 -9.02 2.66 -2.48
C ASN A 278 -9.14 1.21 -1.99
N SER A 279 -8.29 0.29 -2.49
CA SER A 279 -8.33 -1.12 -2.09
C SER A 279 -7.51 -1.37 -0.82
N SER A 280 -7.86 -2.43 -0.09
CA SER A 280 -7.19 -2.80 1.17
C SER A 280 -7.54 -4.23 1.59
N ASN A 281 -6.65 -4.86 2.38
CA ASN A 281 -6.94 -6.06 3.16
C ASN A 281 -6.98 -5.81 4.68
N VAL A 282 -6.91 -4.55 5.11
CA VAL A 282 -6.84 -4.14 6.52
C VAL A 282 -7.75 -2.94 6.82
N ASP A 283 -8.77 -2.73 5.99
CA ASP A 283 -9.77 -1.66 6.12
C ASP A 283 -9.19 -0.24 6.20
N VAL A 284 -8.01 -0.03 5.60
CA VAL A 284 -7.39 1.28 5.42
C VAL A 284 -7.23 1.51 3.92
N PRO A 285 -8.04 2.39 3.29
CA PRO A 285 -7.98 2.63 1.86
C PRO A 285 -6.55 2.91 1.40
N GLY A 286 -6.09 2.17 0.37
CA GLY A 286 -4.76 2.30 -0.20
C GLY A 286 -3.70 1.44 0.48
N ARG A 287 -4.03 0.72 1.56
CA ARG A 287 -3.05 -0.03 2.35
C ARG A 287 -3.27 -1.52 2.28
N TRP A 288 -2.19 -2.22 1.97
CA TRP A 288 -2.09 -3.67 2.05
C TRP A 288 -1.05 -4.06 3.10
N ALA A 289 -1.36 -5.03 3.95
CA ALA A 289 -0.47 -5.51 4.99
C ALA A 289 -0.32 -7.03 4.94
N PHE A 290 0.92 -7.50 4.99
CA PHE A 290 1.23 -8.93 4.93
C PHE A 290 2.19 -9.31 6.05
N ARG A 291 1.91 -10.41 6.73
CA ARG A 291 2.86 -11.05 7.64
C ARG A 291 3.71 -12.05 6.84
N VAL A 292 5.04 -11.92 6.91
CA VAL A 292 5.98 -12.63 6.04
C VAL A 292 7.11 -13.36 6.79
N ASP A 293 7.07 -13.42 8.12
CA ASP A 293 8.09 -14.14 8.91
C ASP A 293 8.00 -15.68 8.81
N SER A 294 6.85 -16.23 8.44
CA SER A 294 6.67 -17.68 8.42
C SER A 294 7.37 -18.32 7.22
N GLY A 295 8.37 -19.16 7.48
CA GLY A 295 8.99 -20.00 6.46
C GLY A 295 8.06 -20.99 5.77
N PRO A 296 8.54 -21.69 4.73
CA PRO A 296 7.97 -22.98 4.36
C PRO A 296 8.08 -23.85 5.61
N ARG A 297 7.04 -23.83 6.44
CA ARG A 297 6.87 -24.84 7.45
C ARG A 297 6.92 -26.12 6.65
N ASN A 298 7.77 -27.07 7.06
CA ASN A 298 7.47 -28.47 6.85
C ASN A 298 6.08 -28.70 7.45
N SER A 299 5.07 -28.43 6.64
CA SER A 299 3.68 -28.64 6.92
C SER A 299 3.54 -30.14 6.89
N ILE A 300 3.83 -30.77 8.04
CA ILE A 300 2.84 -31.72 8.54
C ILE A 300 1.53 -30.92 8.49
N LEU A 301 0.74 -31.21 7.46
CA LEU A 301 -0.50 -30.58 7.09
C LEU A 301 -1.44 -30.57 8.31
N LYS A 302 -1.26 -29.62 9.23
CA LYS A 302 -2.38 -29.16 10.04
C LYS A 302 -3.20 -28.33 9.08
N ASN A 303 -4.13 -29.00 8.41
CA ASN A 303 -5.25 -28.38 7.72
C ASN A 303 -5.81 -27.32 8.68
N HIS A 304 -5.48 -26.05 8.44
CA HIS A 304 -6.05 -24.95 9.19
C HIS A 304 -7.50 -24.83 8.70
N VAL A 305 -8.38 -25.59 9.34
CA VAL A 305 -9.81 -25.52 9.07
C VAL A 305 -10.34 -24.29 9.78
N VAL A 306 -10.59 -23.23 9.01
CA VAL A 306 -11.30 -22.04 9.49
C VAL A 306 -12.79 -22.25 9.25
N GLY A 307 -13.57 -22.26 10.33
CA GLY A 307 -15.02 -22.33 10.25
C GLY A 307 -15.62 -20.93 10.26
N PHE A 308 -16.51 -20.63 9.31
CA PHE A 308 -17.29 -19.41 9.30
C PHE A 308 -18.77 -19.74 9.02
N ARG A 309 -19.68 -18.92 9.55
CA ARG A 309 -21.13 -19.07 9.38
C ARG A 309 -21.62 -17.95 8.47
N VAL A 310 -22.37 -18.30 7.44
CA VAL A 310 -22.96 -17.34 6.50
C VAL A 310 -24.47 -17.51 6.49
N ARG A 311 -25.20 -16.39 6.44
CA ARG A 311 -26.64 -16.37 6.20
C ARG A 311 -26.86 -15.90 4.76
N LEU A 312 -27.61 -16.68 3.98
CA LEU A 312 -27.81 -16.46 2.55
C LEU A 312 -29.30 -16.53 2.22
N SER A 313 -29.72 -15.75 1.22
CA SER A 313 -31.02 -15.87 0.59
C SER A 313 -30.84 -16.51 -0.78
N SER A 314 -31.61 -17.55 -1.09
CA SER A 314 -31.49 -18.31 -2.34
C SER A 314 -32.88 -18.65 -2.89
N PHE A 315 -33.04 -18.56 -4.21
CA PHE A 315 -34.24 -19.03 -4.92
C PHE A 315 -34.24 -20.57 -5.06
N SER A 316 -33.06 -21.19 -5.09
CA SER A 316 -32.90 -22.65 -5.19
C SER A 316 -32.88 -23.30 -3.81
N ASP A 317 -33.41 -24.52 -3.70
CA ASP A 317 -33.33 -25.29 -2.45
C ASP A 317 -31.91 -25.82 -2.23
N LEU A 318 -31.18 -25.19 -1.30
CA LEU A 318 -29.80 -25.53 -0.96
C LEU A 318 -29.67 -26.85 -0.18
N THR A 319 -30.78 -27.51 0.19
CA THR A 319 -30.73 -28.89 0.71
C THR A 319 -30.43 -29.91 -0.39
N GLN A 320 -30.60 -29.53 -1.67
CA GLN A 320 -30.25 -30.37 -2.81
C GLN A 320 -28.75 -30.30 -3.10
N ARG A 321 -28.12 -31.47 -3.27
CA ARG A 321 -26.66 -31.61 -3.45
C ARG A 321 -26.07 -30.76 -4.58
N GLY A 322 -26.72 -30.73 -5.75
CA GLY A 322 -26.21 -29.95 -6.89
C GLY A 322 -26.20 -28.44 -6.63
N ASN A 323 -27.23 -27.93 -5.93
CA ASN A 323 -27.34 -26.50 -5.62
C ASN A 323 -26.29 -26.06 -4.58
N ILE A 324 -26.00 -26.90 -3.58
CA ILE A 324 -24.97 -26.59 -2.58
C ILE A 324 -23.56 -26.65 -3.18
N GLU A 325 -23.29 -27.59 -4.09
CA GLU A 325 -21.99 -27.68 -4.78
C GLU A 325 -21.74 -26.42 -5.63
N MET A 326 -22.76 -25.94 -6.37
CA MET A 326 -22.68 -24.66 -7.09
C MET A 326 -22.43 -23.46 -6.16
N LEU A 327 -23.13 -23.39 -5.03
CA LEU A 327 -22.96 -22.30 -4.06
C LEU A 327 -21.52 -22.30 -3.49
N LEU A 328 -21.01 -23.46 -3.07
CA LEU A 328 -19.65 -23.58 -2.55
C LEU A 328 -18.62 -23.16 -3.58
N GLN A 329 -18.83 -23.48 -4.87
CA GLN A 329 -17.95 -23.06 -5.95
C GLN A 329 -17.97 -21.53 -6.13
N GLN A 330 -19.14 -20.90 -6.12
CA GLN A 330 -19.27 -19.43 -6.21
C GLN A 330 -18.63 -18.73 -5.00
N MET A 331 -18.87 -19.24 -3.79
CA MET A 331 -18.25 -18.71 -2.58
C MET A 331 -16.73 -18.84 -2.62
N LYS A 332 -16.20 -19.96 -3.13
CA LYS A 332 -14.76 -20.14 -3.32
C LYS A 332 -14.20 -19.09 -4.28
N GLN A 333 -14.86 -18.84 -5.40
CA GLN A 333 -14.43 -17.84 -6.38
C GLN A 333 -14.37 -16.43 -5.78
N GLU A 334 -15.40 -16.03 -5.02
CA GLU A 334 -15.38 -14.74 -4.32
C GLU A 334 -14.30 -14.68 -3.23
N LEU A 335 -14.16 -15.72 -2.43
CA LEU A 335 -13.11 -15.78 -1.40
C LEU A 335 -11.69 -15.71 -1.99
N VAL A 336 -11.46 -16.36 -3.12
CA VAL A 336 -10.20 -16.27 -3.87
C VAL A 336 -9.98 -14.84 -4.38
N LYS A 337 -11.02 -14.22 -4.94
CA LYS A 337 -10.97 -12.81 -5.38
C LYS A 337 -10.62 -11.85 -4.25
N TYR A 338 -10.98 -12.18 -3.01
CA TYR A 338 -10.59 -11.44 -1.80
C TYR A 338 -9.31 -11.97 -1.11
N GLY A 339 -8.50 -12.76 -1.80
CA GLY A 339 -7.12 -13.07 -1.38
C GLY A 339 -6.89 -14.45 -0.78
N LEU A 340 -7.87 -15.36 -0.76
CA LEU A 340 -7.60 -16.77 -0.42
C LEU A 340 -6.91 -17.50 -1.59
N PRO A 341 -6.01 -18.46 -1.32
CA PRO A 341 -5.35 -19.21 -2.38
C PRO A 341 -6.34 -20.14 -3.11
N ASN A 342 -6.12 -20.37 -4.40
CA ASN A 342 -6.95 -21.25 -5.24
C ASN A 342 -7.02 -22.71 -4.73
N SER A 343 -6.03 -23.13 -3.94
CA SER A 343 -5.98 -24.45 -3.29
C SER A 343 -6.94 -24.59 -2.11
N VAL A 344 -7.65 -23.53 -1.70
CA VAL A 344 -8.63 -23.61 -0.60
C VAL A 344 -9.78 -24.57 -0.96
N GLU A 345 -10.09 -25.47 -0.02
CA GLU A 345 -11.27 -26.34 -0.10
C GLU A 345 -12.36 -25.81 0.83
N LEU A 346 -13.55 -25.54 0.28
CA LEU A 346 -14.73 -25.25 1.09
C LEU A 346 -15.53 -26.53 1.28
N LYS A 347 -15.85 -26.84 2.55
CA LYS A 347 -16.70 -27.97 2.93
C LYS A 347 -17.87 -27.46 3.77
N LEU A 348 -19.09 -27.77 3.34
CA LEU A 348 -20.28 -27.49 4.13
C LEU A 348 -20.26 -28.37 5.39
N ARG A 349 -20.33 -27.74 6.57
CA ARG A 349 -20.41 -28.46 7.85
C ARG A 349 -21.85 -28.64 8.34
N LYS A 350 -22.67 -27.59 8.24
CA LYS A 350 -24.08 -27.60 8.65
C LYS A 350 -24.86 -26.65 7.75
N LEU A 351 -26.03 -27.07 7.32
CA LEU A 351 -27.03 -26.24 6.65
C LEU A 351 -28.28 -26.19 7.53
N GLU A 352 -28.87 -25.01 7.66
CA GLU A 352 -30.12 -24.81 8.39
C GLU A 352 -31.06 -23.95 7.56
N LYS A 353 -32.18 -24.54 7.12
CA LYS A 353 -33.20 -23.84 6.34
C LYS A 353 -34.07 -23.04 7.30
N ILE A 354 -33.95 -21.72 7.24
CA ILE A 354 -34.80 -20.81 8.01
C ILE A 354 -36.07 -20.61 7.18
N LYS A 355 -37.22 -21.04 7.69
CA LYS A 355 -38.51 -20.67 7.09
C LYS A 355 -38.72 -19.18 7.33
N THR A 356 -38.69 -18.40 6.27
CA THR A 356 -39.19 -17.02 6.24
C THR A 356 -40.69 -17.02 6.11
#